data_AF-Q57787-F1
#
_entry.id   AF-Q57787-F1
#
_cell.length_a   1.000
_cell.length_b   1.000
_cell.length_c   1.000
_cell.angle_alpha   90.00
_cell.angle_beta   90.00
_cell.angle_gamma   90.00
#
_symmetry.space_group_name_H-M   'P 1'
#
loop_
_entity.id
_entity.type
_entity.pdbx_description
1 polymer ?
#
loop_
_entity_poly.entity_id
_entity_poly.type
_entity_poly.pdbx_seq_one_letter_code
_entity_poly.pdbx_strand_id
1 'polypeptide(L)'
;MDKNEFLKKLDEKFKESEQKNLEALEKIRSNLPQLEIEIFGEKLTAIIPPLSVEKEMIEDAKNLEPLDFALKYIPILYGIPKEKVEELPSIVIAELIKKYFEAYKQLNKDKSFRNRVGTK
;
A
#
# COMPACT_ATOMS: atom_id res chain seq x y z
N MET A 1 24.11 38.59 6.82
CA MET A 1 23.61 37.29 7.27
C MET A 1 24.80 36.39 7.46
N ASP A 2 25.00 35.86 8.67
CA ASP A 2 26.03 34.86 8.92
C ASP A 2 25.68 33.58 8.13
N LYS A 3 26.66 32.99 7.44
CA LYS A 3 26.46 31.82 6.57
C LYS A 3 25.81 30.66 7.34
N ASN A 4 26.10 30.55 8.63
CA ASN A 4 25.52 29.54 9.52
C ASN A 4 24.02 29.75 9.79
N GLU A 5 23.56 30.99 9.87
CA GLU A 5 22.14 31.30 10.09
C GLU A 5 21.31 31.02 8.83
N PHE A 6 21.89 31.30 7.65
CA PHE A 6 21.26 30.96 6.36
C PHE A 6 21.07 29.44 6.21
N LEU A 7 22.10 28.64 6.51
CA LEU A 7 22.04 27.18 6.41
C LEU A 7 21.00 26.58 7.36
N LYS A 8 20.94 27.04 8.62
CA LYS A 8 19.92 26.57 9.58
C LYS A 8 18.49 26.85 9.10
N LYS A 9 18.23 28.06 8.60
CA LYS A 9 16.91 28.42 8.02
C LYS A 9 16.57 27.60 6.78
N LEU A 10 17.59 27.22 6.00
CA LEU A 10 17.42 26.35 4.84
C LEU A 10 17.00 24.94 5.27
N ASP A 11 17.71 24.34 6.23
CA ASP A 11 17.41 23.01 6.77
C ASP A 11 16.02 22.95 7.43
N GLU A 12 15.63 23.99 8.17
CA GLU A 12 14.28 24.11 8.74
C GLU A 12 13.21 24.13 7.64
N LYS A 13 13.41 24.92 6.57
CA LYS A 13 12.49 24.93 5.42
C LYS A 13 12.42 23.59 4.70
N PHE A 14 13.53 22.87 4.57
CA PHE A 14 13.54 21.53 3.99
C PHE A 14 12.74 20.54 4.83
N LYS A 15 12.95 20.53 6.15
CA LYS A 15 12.18 19.67 7.07
C LYS A 15 10.68 20.01 7.07
N GLU A 16 10.33 21.29 7.09
CA GLU A 16 8.93 21.72 6.97
C GLU A 16 8.30 21.27 5.65
N SER A 17 9.04 21.37 4.54
CA SER A 17 8.56 20.93 3.23
C SER A 17 8.41 19.41 3.18
N GLU A 18 9.33 18.65 3.77
CA GLU A 18 9.26 17.19 3.85
C GLU A 18 8.02 16.75 4.64
N GLN A 19 7.79 17.34 5.82
CA GLN A 19 6.62 17.05 6.64
C GLN A 19 5.31 17.40 5.92
N LYS A 20 5.22 18.57 5.25
CA LYS A 20 4.05 18.94 4.45
C LYS A 20 3.79 17.96 3.30
N ASN A 21 4.85 17.45 2.67
CA ASN A 21 4.72 16.45 1.61
C ASN A 21 4.23 15.11 2.17
N LEU A 22 4.75 14.68 3.33
CA LEU A 22 4.28 13.47 4.01
C LEU A 22 2.81 13.57 4.39
N GLU A 23 2.38 14.68 4.98
CA GLU A 23 0.97 14.93 5.31
C GLU A 23 0.07 14.94 4.05
N ALA A 24 0.55 15.53 2.95
CA ALA A 24 -0.17 15.54 1.69
C ALA A 24 -0.30 14.11 1.11
N LEU A 25 0.77 13.31 1.17
CA LEU A 25 0.76 11.92 0.74
C LEU A 25 -0.17 11.06 1.60
N GLU A 26 -0.20 11.26 2.92
CA GLU A 26 -1.14 10.60 3.82
C GLU A 26 -2.60 10.95 3.49
N LYS A 27 -2.89 12.22 3.20
CA LYS A 27 -4.23 12.65 2.75
C LYS A 27 -4.64 12.02 1.42
N ILE A 28 -3.71 11.94 0.46
CA ILE A 28 -3.97 11.27 -0.82
C ILE A 28 -4.22 9.78 -0.58
N ARG A 29 -3.39 9.15 0.25
CA ARG A 29 -3.52 7.74 0.63
C ARG A 29 -4.87 7.44 1.29
N SER A 30 -5.39 8.33 2.14
CA SER A 30 -6.72 8.16 2.75
C SER A 30 -7.88 8.26 1.76
N ASN A 31 -7.67 8.88 0.60
CA ASN A 31 -8.69 8.98 -0.45
C ASN A 31 -8.69 7.78 -1.40
N LEU A 32 -7.64 6.94 -1.37
CA LEU A 32 -7.60 5.74 -2.18
C LEU A 32 -8.57 4.69 -1.60
N PRO A 33 -9.22 3.86 -2.44
CA PRO A 33 -10.05 2.79 -1.94
C PRO A 33 -9.21 1.83 -1.07
N GLN A 34 -9.72 1.47 0.10
CA GLN A 34 -9.03 0.64 1.07
C GLN A 34 -9.85 -0.61 1.39
N LEU A 35 -9.18 -1.64 1.88
CA LEU A 35 -9.80 -2.82 2.45
C LEU A 35 -9.13 -3.18 3.78
N GLU A 36 -9.91 -3.72 4.71
CA GLU A 36 -9.40 -4.25 5.97
C GLU A 36 -8.97 -5.70 5.80
N ILE A 37 -7.84 -6.05 6.39
CA ILE A 37 -7.26 -7.39 6.40
C ILE A 37 -6.96 -7.75 7.84
N GLU A 38 -7.29 -8.98 8.25
CA GLU A 38 -6.91 -9.51 9.55
C GLU A 38 -5.78 -10.54 9.40
N ILE A 39 -4.67 -10.31 10.08
CA ILE A 39 -3.45 -11.15 10.03
C ILE A 39 -2.94 -11.35 11.45
N PHE A 40 -2.78 -12.60 11.88
CA PHE A 40 -2.34 -12.94 13.25
C PHE A 40 -3.13 -12.25 14.37
N GLY A 41 -4.42 -11.97 14.15
CA GLY A 41 -5.30 -11.27 15.10
C GLY A 41 -5.21 -9.75 15.06
N GLU A 42 -4.30 -9.18 14.25
CA GLU A 42 -4.15 -7.74 14.04
C GLU A 42 -4.91 -7.30 12.79
N LYS A 43 -5.58 -6.15 12.88
CA LYS A 43 -6.26 -5.54 11.73
C LYS A 43 -5.33 -4.55 11.03
N LEU A 44 -5.17 -4.72 9.72
CA LEU A 44 -4.37 -3.87 8.86
C LEU A 44 -5.23 -3.29 7.75
N THR A 45 -4.98 -2.04 7.40
CA THR A 45 -5.60 -1.39 6.24
C THR A 45 -4.68 -1.50 5.04
N ALA A 46 -5.16 -2.11 3.96
CA ALA A 46 -4.46 -2.15 2.69
C ALA A 46 -5.15 -1.26 1.65
N ILE A 47 -4.36 -0.69 0.77
CA ILE A 47 -4.82 0.11 -0.37
C ILE A 47 -5.20 -0.84 -1.50
N ILE A 48 -6.31 -0.54 -2.18
CA ILE A 48 -6.66 -1.14 -3.46
C ILE A 48 -5.96 -0.31 -4.55
N PRO A 49 -5.05 -0.92 -5.32
CA PRO A 49 -4.32 -0.20 -6.35
C PRO A 49 -5.27 0.26 -7.47
N PRO A 50 -4.89 1.28 -8.25
CA PRO A 50 -5.64 1.66 -9.45
C PRO A 50 -5.66 0.50 -10.45
N LEU A 51 -6.69 0.45 -11.31
CA LEU A 51 -6.93 -0.62 -12.28
C LEU A 51 -5.71 -0.97 -13.17
N SER A 52 -4.86 0.02 -13.48
CA SER A 52 -3.64 -0.19 -14.25
C SER A 52 -2.64 -1.09 -13.52
N VAL A 53 -2.40 -0.80 -12.23
CA VAL A 53 -1.49 -1.56 -11.36
C VAL A 53 -2.13 -2.87 -10.92
N GLU A 54 -3.45 -2.89 -10.74
CA GLU A 54 -4.18 -4.11 -10.37
C GLU A 54 -3.98 -5.25 -11.38
N LYS A 55 -4.09 -4.96 -12.68
CA LYS A 55 -3.90 -5.96 -13.73
C LYS A 55 -2.49 -6.54 -13.69
N GLU A 56 -1.49 -5.67 -13.58
CA GLU A 56 -0.07 -6.04 -13.46
C GLU A 56 0.17 -6.88 -12.21
N MET A 57 -0.39 -6.47 -11.06
CA MET A 57 -0.26 -7.20 -9.80
C MET A 57 -0.88 -8.60 -9.87
N ILE A 58 -2.04 -8.76 -10.51
CA ILE A 58 -2.67 -10.08 -10.68
C ILE A 58 -1.85 -10.99 -11.60
N GLU A 59 -1.21 -10.43 -12.62
CA GLU A 59 -0.32 -11.17 -13.51
C GLU A 59 0.97 -11.58 -12.79
N ASP A 60 1.60 -10.64 -12.10
CA ASP A 60 2.81 -10.86 -11.33
C ASP A 60 2.62 -11.86 -10.19
N ALA A 61 1.46 -11.90 -9.53
CA ALA A 61 1.17 -12.89 -8.49
C ALA A 61 1.24 -14.34 -8.98
N LYS A 62 1.23 -14.58 -10.30
CA LYS A 62 1.39 -15.90 -10.91
C LYS A 62 2.81 -16.18 -11.41
N ASN A 63 3.59 -15.13 -11.63
CA ASN A 63 4.86 -15.20 -12.36
C ASN A 63 6.08 -14.84 -11.50
N LEU A 64 5.90 -14.08 -10.42
CA LEU A 64 6.97 -13.67 -9.52
C LEU A 64 7.08 -14.61 -8.33
N GLU A 65 8.31 -14.79 -7.83
CA GLU A 65 8.54 -15.38 -6.52
C GLU A 65 7.90 -14.52 -5.42
N PRO A 66 7.45 -15.11 -4.29
CA PRO A 66 6.76 -14.37 -3.24
C PRO A 66 7.52 -13.16 -2.70
N LEU A 67 8.85 -13.25 -2.62
CA LEU A 67 9.69 -12.13 -2.17
C LEU A 67 9.74 -10.99 -3.20
N ASP A 68 9.89 -11.31 -4.49
CA ASP A 68 9.90 -10.29 -5.55
C ASP A 68 8.55 -9.59 -5.66
N PHE A 69 7.46 -10.36 -5.55
CA PHE A 69 6.11 -9.81 -5.44
C PHE A 69 5.99 -8.88 -4.22
N ALA A 70 6.49 -9.32 -3.07
CA ALA A 70 6.43 -8.56 -1.83
C ALA A 70 7.16 -7.22 -1.94
N LEU A 71 8.38 -7.22 -2.46
CA LEU A 71 9.19 -6.02 -2.62
C LEU A 71 8.57 -5.01 -3.59
N LYS A 72 7.85 -5.51 -4.59
CA LYS A 72 7.15 -4.66 -5.57
C LYS A 72 5.85 -4.09 -5.02
N TYR A 73 5.04 -4.91 -4.34
CA TYR A 73 3.65 -4.55 -4.02
C TYR A 73 3.38 -4.26 -2.55
N ILE A 74 4.06 -4.88 -1.58
CA ILE A 74 3.80 -4.60 -0.15
C ILE A 74 4.01 -3.11 0.21
N PRO A 75 5.04 -2.41 -0.31
CA PRO A 75 5.16 -0.97 -0.08
C PRO A 75 3.98 -0.16 -0.59
N ILE A 76 3.40 -0.56 -1.72
CA ILE A 76 2.25 0.10 -2.33
C ILE A 76 0.98 -0.21 -1.52
N LEU A 77 0.74 -1.49 -1.22
CA LEU A 77 -0.49 -1.97 -0.62
C LEU A 77 -0.58 -1.58 0.86
N TYR A 78 0.53 -1.64 1.60
CA TYR A 78 0.53 -1.46 3.06
C TYR A 78 1.28 -0.21 3.53
N GLY A 79 2.01 0.47 2.64
CA GLY A 79 2.87 1.60 3.02
C GLY A 79 4.07 1.19 3.88
N ILE A 80 4.52 -0.06 3.74
CA ILE A 80 5.70 -0.59 4.46
C ILE A 80 6.93 -0.31 3.59
N PRO A 81 7.96 0.42 4.08
CA PRO A 81 9.18 0.67 3.30
C PRO A 81 9.82 -0.63 2.80
N LYS A 82 10.41 -0.60 1.61
CA LYS A 82 10.98 -1.81 0.97
C LYS A 82 12.01 -2.48 1.87
N GLU A 83 12.84 -1.69 2.54
CA GLU A 83 13.87 -2.16 3.49
C GLU A 83 13.24 -2.96 4.64
N LYS A 84 12.06 -2.53 5.10
CA LYS A 84 11.32 -3.23 6.14
C LYS A 84 10.66 -4.51 5.62
N VAL A 85 10.32 -4.58 4.35
CA VAL A 85 9.78 -5.80 3.73
C VAL A 85 10.86 -6.89 3.66
N GLU A 86 12.11 -6.54 3.36
CA GLU A 86 13.24 -7.49 3.33
C GLU A 86 13.54 -8.12 4.70
N GLU A 87 13.22 -7.39 5.78
CA GLU A 87 13.38 -7.86 7.16
C GLU A 87 12.23 -8.77 7.64
N LEU A 88 11.12 -8.87 6.88
CA LEU A 88 9.96 -9.65 7.31
C LEU A 88 10.22 -11.17 7.18
N PRO A 89 9.78 -11.98 8.16
CA PRO A 89 9.77 -13.43 8.00
C PRO A 89 8.93 -13.86 6.79
N SER A 90 9.39 -14.87 6.05
CA SER A 90 8.69 -15.36 4.84
C SER A 90 7.25 -15.76 5.11
N ILE A 91 6.94 -16.27 6.31
CA ILE A 91 5.56 -16.60 6.70
C ILE A 91 4.66 -15.36 6.80
N VAL A 92 5.19 -14.23 7.25
CA VAL A 92 4.46 -12.95 7.32
C VAL A 92 4.20 -12.43 5.92
N ILE A 93 5.19 -12.49 5.03
CA ILE A 93 5.04 -12.11 3.62
C ILE A 93 3.95 -12.96 2.94
N ALA A 94 4.01 -14.28 3.11
CA ALA A 94 3.04 -15.19 2.51
C ALA A 94 1.61 -14.91 3.01
N GLU A 95 1.43 -14.70 4.32
CA GLU A 95 0.11 -14.38 4.88
C GLU A 95 -0.38 -12.99 4.44
N LEU A 96 0.49 -11.97 4.34
CA LEU A 96 0.12 -10.65 3.78
C LEU A 96 -0.45 -10.79 2.37
N ILE A 97 0.29 -11.45 1.47
CA ILE A 97 -0.13 -11.65 0.07
C ILE A 97 -1.44 -12.42 0.01
N LYS A 98 -1.53 -13.55 0.72
CA LYS A 98 -2.71 -14.42 0.72
C LYS A 98 -3.94 -13.68 1.23
N LYS A 99 -3.84 -13.02 2.38
CA LYS A 99 -4.96 -12.34 3.03
C LYS A 99 -5.42 -11.12 2.25
N TYR A 100 -4.51 -10.42 1.57
CA TYR A 100 -4.85 -9.39 0.62
C TYR A 100 -5.74 -9.92 -0.51
N PHE A 101 -5.32 -10.99 -1.19
CA PHE A 101 -6.09 -11.55 -2.29
C PHE A 101 -7.42 -12.19 -1.84
N GLU A 102 -7.50 -12.74 -0.64
CA GLU A 102 -8.75 -13.21 -0.02
C GLU A 102 -9.75 -12.05 0.15
N ALA A 103 -9.33 -10.96 0.79
CA ALA A 103 -10.15 -9.77 0.99
C ALA A 103 -10.53 -9.11 -0.34
N TYR A 104 -9.58 -9.02 -1.27
CA TYR A 104 -9.79 -8.48 -2.61
C TYR A 104 -10.83 -9.28 -3.40
N LYS A 105 -10.74 -10.61 -3.37
CA LYS A 105 -11.71 -11.50 -4.02
C LYS A 105 -13.10 -11.36 -3.43
N GLN A 106 -13.20 -11.19 -2.11
CA GLN A 106 -14.48 -10.98 -1.43
C GLN A 106 -15.13 -9.67 -1.88
N LEU A 107 -14.36 -8.58 -1.91
CA LEU A 107 -14.83 -7.28 -2.41
C LEU A 107 -15.39 -7.37 -3.84
N ASN A 108 -14.71 -8.11 -4.72
CA ASN A 108 -15.15 -8.28 -6.11
C ASN A 108 -16.38 -9.17 -6.26
N LYS A 109 -16.58 -10.16 -5.37
CA LYS A 109 -17.85 -10.92 -5.30
C LYS A 109 -19.01 -10.00 -4.94
N ASP A 110 -18.81 -9.11 -3.98
CA ASP A 110 -19.86 -8.19 -3.51
C ASP A 110 -20.21 -7.14 -4.58
N LYS A 111 -19.21 -6.66 -5.34
CA LYS A 111 -19.43 -5.79 -6.52
C LYS A 111 -20.19 -6.51 -7.63
N SER A 112 -19.82 -7.76 -7.93
CA SER A 112 -20.50 -8.55 -8.98
C SER A 112 -21.92 -8.97 -8.57
N PHE A 113 -22.24 -9.00 -7.28
CA PHE A 113 -23.62 -9.15 -6.82
C PHE A 113 -24.48 -7.94 -7.18
N ARG A 114 -23.98 -6.69 -7.00
CA ARG A 114 -24.72 -5.47 -7.39
C ARG A 114 -25.01 -5.39 -8.89
N ASN A 115 -24.08 -5.84 -9.73
CA ASN A 115 -24.30 -5.89 -11.19
C ASN A 115 -25.27 -6.99 -11.63
N ARG A 116 -25.66 -7.95 -10.77
CA ARG A 116 -26.67 -8.96 -11.11
C ARG A 116 -28.10 -8.56 -10.72
N VAL A 117 -28.28 -7.63 -9.79
CA VAL A 117 -29.61 -7.15 -9.38
C VAL A 117 -30.13 -5.98 -10.23
N GLY A 118 -29.26 -5.29 -10.99
CA GLY A 118 -29.62 -4.20 -11.91
C GLY A 118 -29.80 -4.59 -13.38
N THR A 119 -29.66 -5.88 -13.70
CA THR A 119 -29.89 -6.43 -15.06
C THR A 119 -30.86 -7.60 -14.99
N LYS A 120 -32.12 -7.28 -14.69
CA LYS A 120 -33.32 -7.98 -15.19
C LYS A 120 -34.42 -6.96 -15.35
#